data_AF-A0A952P1T0-F1
#
_entry.id   AF-A0A952P1T0-F1
#
_cell.length_a   1.000
_cell.length_b   1.000
_cell.length_c   1.000
_cell.angle_alpha   90.00
_cell.angle_beta   90.00
_cell.angle_gamma   90.00
#
_symmetry.space_group_name_H-M   'P 1'
#
loop_
_entity.id
_entity.type
_entity.pdbx_description
1 polymer ?
#
loop_
_entity_poly.entity_id
_entity_poly.type
_entity_poly.pdbx_seq_one_letter_code
_entity_poly.pdbx_strand_id
1 'polypeptide(L)'
;DSPLFHGSIGIAFSAPVFLALYEKMFGESHSEISPELQDAAAEFMNIIYGTTKSELNQRPGYNLQPILPSVLCGEALQNRHAPPRSVVLIPFQSEVGPFHLEVALHRNHGKAAA
;
A
#
# COMPACT_ATOMS: atom_id res chain seq x y z
N ASP A 1 6.80 -0.41 -10.54
CA ASP A 1 8.14 -0.67 -11.12
C ASP A 1 8.82 0.59 -11.58
N SER A 2 10.15 0.58 -11.49
CA SER A 2 11.07 1.60 -11.96
C SER A 2 12.21 0.93 -12.76
N PRO A 3 12.83 1.61 -13.74
CA PRO A 3 14.06 1.13 -14.35
C PRO A 3 15.19 0.85 -13.32
N LEU A 4 15.17 1.53 -12.17
CA LEU A 4 16.20 1.40 -11.14
C LEU A 4 15.87 0.34 -10.08
N PHE A 5 14.59 0.06 -9.83
CA PHE A 5 14.18 -0.87 -8.77
C PHE A 5 12.77 -1.44 -8.99
N HIS A 6 12.56 -2.62 -8.41
CA HIS A 6 11.24 -3.19 -8.21
C HIS A 6 10.88 -3.11 -6.72
N GLY A 7 9.65 -2.73 -6.42
CA GLY A 7 9.20 -2.53 -5.04
C GLY A 7 7.68 -2.53 -4.92
N SER A 8 7.21 -2.66 -3.69
CA SER A 8 5.80 -2.56 -3.32
C SER A 8 5.61 -1.55 -2.21
N ILE A 9 4.44 -0.89 -2.20
CA ILE A 9 3.98 -0.04 -1.12
C ILE A 9 2.61 -0.55 -0.68
N GLY A 10 2.38 -0.64 0.61
CA GLY A 10 1.13 -1.10 1.18
C GLY A 10 0.83 -0.39 2.49
N ILE A 11 -0.45 -0.32 2.84
CA ILE A 11 -0.90 0.07 4.17
C ILE A 11 -1.59 -1.13 4.79
N ALA A 12 -1.34 -1.37 6.07
CA ALA A 12 -1.92 -2.50 6.79
C ALA A 12 -2.49 -2.04 8.13
N PHE A 13 -3.72 -2.44 8.37
CA PHE A 13 -4.52 -2.09 9.55
C PHE A 13 -5.46 -3.25 9.88
N SER A 14 -5.92 -3.29 11.13
CA SER A 14 -7.04 -4.14 11.51
C SER A 14 -8.36 -3.56 10.98
N ALA A 15 -9.39 -4.40 10.86
CA ALA A 15 -10.72 -3.95 10.41
C ALA A 15 -11.28 -2.79 11.27
N PRO A 16 -11.20 -2.80 12.62
CA PRO A 16 -11.66 -1.67 13.43
C PRO A 16 -10.94 -0.35 13.13
N VAL A 17 -9.62 -0.41 12.87
CA VAL A 17 -8.84 0.79 12.55
C VAL A 17 -9.22 1.34 11.18
N PHE A 18 -9.44 0.48 10.19
CA PHE A 18 -9.90 0.91 8.88
C PHE A 18 -11.27 1.56 8.93
N LEU A 19 -12.24 0.93 9.60
CA LEU A 19 -13.60 1.47 9.72
C LEU A 19 -13.60 2.85 10.37
N ALA A 20 -12.83 3.02 11.45
CA ALA A 20 -12.69 4.32 12.11
C ALA A 20 -11.99 5.37 11.23
N LEU A 21 -11.00 4.97 10.43
CA LEU A 21 -10.35 5.85 9.46
C LEU A 21 -11.33 6.28 8.37
N TYR A 22 -12.07 5.33 7.81
CA TYR A 22 -13.07 5.57 6.77
C TYR A 22 -14.17 6.52 7.27
N GLU A 23 -14.71 6.27 8.46
CA GLU A 23 -15.72 7.15 9.07
C GLU A 23 -15.18 8.57 9.27
N LYS A 24 -13.92 8.74 9.70
CA LYS A 24 -13.31 10.08 9.83
C LYS A 24 -13.12 10.79 8.48
N MET A 25 -12.93 10.04 7.40
CA MET A 25 -12.71 10.60 6.06
C MET A 25 -14.03 10.97 5.35
N PHE A 26 -15.05 10.12 5.49
CA PHE A 26 -16.28 10.19 4.69
C PHE A 26 -17.53 10.51 5.51
N GLY A 27 -17.46 10.46 6.85
CA GLY A 27 -18.59 10.73 7.75
C GLY A 27 -19.61 9.58 7.83
N GLU A 28 -19.29 8.42 7.26
CA GLU A 28 -20.16 7.26 7.19
C GLU A 28 -19.59 6.12 8.05
N SER A 29 -20.43 5.60 8.96
CA SER A 29 -20.03 4.52 9.87
C SER A 29 -20.50 3.17 9.35
N HIS A 30 -19.65 2.17 9.46
CA HIS A 30 -19.91 0.79 9.05
C HIS A 30 -19.46 -0.18 10.13
N SER A 31 -20.18 -1.29 10.31
CA SER A 31 -19.85 -2.31 11.31
C SER A 31 -18.92 -3.41 10.77
N GLU A 32 -18.84 -3.56 9.44
CA GLU A 32 -18.11 -4.63 8.78
C GLU A 32 -17.47 -4.16 7.48
N ILE A 33 -16.43 -4.87 7.03
CA ILE A 33 -15.75 -4.60 5.77
C ILE A 33 -16.58 -5.19 4.62
N SER A 34 -17.21 -4.31 3.85
CA SER A 34 -17.96 -4.66 2.64
C SER A 34 -17.08 -4.58 1.38
N PRO A 35 -17.51 -5.10 0.22
CA PRO A 35 -16.82 -4.92 -1.05
C PRO A 35 -16.63 -3.44 -1.43
N GLU A 36 -17.62 -2.59 -1.17
CA GLU A 36 -17.56 -1.15 -1.47
C GLU A 36 -16.48 -0.45 -0.64
N LEU A 37 -16.34 -0.86 0.62
CA LEU A 37 -15.28 -0.39 1.52
C LEU A 37 -13.89 -0.85 1.07
N GLN A 38 -13.78 -2.03 0.46
CA GLN A 38 -12.53 -2.49 -0.15
C GLN A 38 -12.17 -1.65 -1.38
N ASP A 39 -13.14 -1.32 -2.22
CA ASP A 39 -12.92 -0.42 -3.36
C ASP A 39 -12.46 0.97 -2.89
N ALA A 40 -13.04 1.49 -1.82
CA ALA A 40 -12.58 2.75 -1.23
C ALA A 40 -11.14 2.66 -0.68
N ALA A 41 -10.75 1.53 -0.09
CA ALA A 41 -9.36 1.31 0.33
C ALA A 41 -8.40 1.29 -0.86
N ALA A 42 -8.82 0.71 -1.98
CA ALA A 42 -8.06 0.71 -3.23
C ALA A 42 -7.89 2.14 -3.78
N GLU A 43 -8.97 2.94 -3.80
CA GLU A 43 -8.90 4.34 -4.25
C GLU A 43 -8.03 5.21 -3.32
N PHE A 44 -8.10 4.99 -2.01
CA PHE A 44 -7.23 5.67 -1.07
C PHE A 44 -5.75 5.35 -1.33
N MET A 45 -5.41 4.08 -1.58
CA MET A 45 -4.06 3.68 -1.95
C MET A 45 -3.64 4.21 -3.32
N ASN A 46 -4.57 4.34 -4.26
CA ASN A 46 -4.32 4.94 -5.56
C ASN A 46 -3.93 6.43 -5.43
N ILE A 47 -4.59 7.17 -4.53
CA ILE A 47 -4.22 8.56 -4.19
C ILE A 47 -2.81 8.63 -3.58
N ILE A 48 -2.53 7.81 -2.56
CA ILE A 48 -1.20 7.76 -1.92
C ILE A 48 -0.11 7.45 -2.96
N TYR A 49 -0.36 6.47 -3.83
CA TYR A 49 0.57 6.09 -4.88
C TYR A 49 0.76 7.22 -5.90
N GLY A 50 -0.31 7.89 -6.31
CA GLY A 50 -0.28 9.01 -7.25
C GLY A 50 0.59 10.17 -6.76
N THR A 51 0.45 10.54 -5.48
CA THR A 51 1.30 11.56 -4.84
C THR A 51 2.75 11.07 -4.75
N THR A 52 2.98 9.85 -4.28
CA THR A 52 4.33 9.27 -4.15
C THR A 52 5.06 9.20 -5.49
N LYS A 53 4.37 8.74 -6.54
CA LYS A 53 4.87 8.69 -7.91
C LYS A 53 5.24 10.08 -8.41
N SER A 54 4.36 11.07 -8.22
CA SER A 54 4.58 12.45 -8.67
C SER A 54 5.82 13.05 -8.04
N GLU A 55 5.98 12.89 -6.72
CA GLU A 55 7.15 13.38 -5.98
C GLU A 55 8.45 12.65 -6.39
N LEU A 56 8.43 11.32 -6.48
CA LEU A 56 9.64 10.56 -6.82
C LEU A 56 10.06 10.76 -8.28
N ASN A 57 9.12 10.93 -9.21
CA ASN A 57 9.43 11.17 -10.62
C ASN A 57 9.99 12.56 -10.91
N GLN A 58 9.97 13.49 -9.94
CA GLN A 58 10.75 14.74 -10.04
C GLN A 58 12.27 14.46 -9.99
N ARG A 59 12.69 13.29 -9.49
CA ARG A 59 14.08 12.87 -9.43
C ARG A 59 14.45 12.01 -10.64
N PRO A 60 15.57 12.30 -11.32
CA PRO A 60 16.02 11.50 -12.46
C PRO A 60 16.13 10.01 -12.14
N GLY A 61 15.61 9.17 -13.03
CA GLY A 61 15.75 7.71 -12.96
C GLY A 61 14.65 6.96 -12.20
N TYR A 62 13.81 7.62 -11.40
CA TYR A 62 12.77 6.93 -10.64
C TYR A 62 11.60 6.45 -11.51
N ASN A 63 11.12 7.24 -12.48
CA ASN A 63 10.21 6.84 -13.57
C ASN A 63 9.15 5.77 -13.22
N LEU A 64 8.49 5.92 -12.06
CA LEU A 64 7.47 5.02 -11.57
C LEU A 64 6.25 5.03 -12.50
N GLN A 65 5.75 3.84 -12.82
CA GLN A 65 4.59 3.64 -13.70
C GLN A 65 3.26 3.68 -12.92
N PRO A 66 2.13 4.07 -13.52
CA PRO A 66 0.82 3.85 -12.91
C PRO A 66 0.60 2.37 -12.55
N ILE A 67 -0.02 2.09 -11.40
CA ILE A 67 -0.40 0.74 -10.98
C ILE A 67 -1.83 0.77 -10.42
N LEU A 68 -2.55 -0.34 -10.56
CA LEU A 68 -3.80 -0.56 -9.83
C LEU A 68 -3.47 -1.27 -8.51
N PRO A 69 -3.91 -0.73 -7.35
CA PRO A 69 -3.72 -1.38 -6.07
C PRO A 69 -4.57 -2.65 -5.96
N SER A 70 -4.16 -3.54 -5.06
CA SER A 70 -4.92 -4.73 -4.68
C SER A 70 -5.22 -4.69 -3.20
N VAL A 71 -6.39 -5.20 -2.82
CA VAL A 71 -6.83 -5.27 -1.42
C VAL A 71 -6.82 -6.71 -0.98
N LEU A 72 -6.26 -6.95 0.19
CA LEU A 72 -6.26 -8.25 0.86
C LEU A 72 -7.05 -8.10 2.16
N CYS A 73 -8.13 -8.86 2.31
CA CYS A 73 -8.97 -8.85 3.50
C CYS A 73 -9.15 -10.28 4.04
N GLY A 74 -9.01 -10.46 5.36
CA GLY A 74 -9.15 -11.74 6.04
C GLY A 74 -8.34 -11.82 7.33
N GLU A 75 -8.65 -12.79 8.19
CA GLU A 75 -8.01 -12.95 9.51
C GLU A 75 -6.58 -13.53 9.44
N ALA A 76 -6.27 -14.26 8.36
CA ALA A 76 -4.98 -14.92 8.15
C ALA A 76 -4.42 -14.58 6.76
N LEU A 77 -4.11 -13.30 6.54
CA LEU A 77 -3.51 -12.84 5.29
C LEU A 77 -2.14 -13.49 5.10
N GLN A 78 -2.05 -14.45 4.17
CA GLN A 78 -0.80 -15.01 3.71
C GLN A 78 -0.41 -14.34 2.39
N ASN A 79 0.60 -13.48 2.44
CA ASN A 79 1.15 -12.89 1.23
C ASN A 79 2.30 -13.77 0.68
N ARG A 80 2.07 -14.48 -0.43
CA ARG A 80 3.05 -15.42 -1.03
C ARG A 80 4.04 -14.73 -1.99
N HIS A 81 4.49 -13.52 -1.68
CA HIS A 81 5.54 -12.88 -2.46
C HIS A 81 6.93 -13.37 -2.07
N ALA A 82 7.87 -13.31 -3.01
CA ALA A 82 9.27 -13.50 -2.71
C ALA A 82 9.69 -12.54 -1.58
N PRO A 83 10.50 -12.99 -0.61
CA PRO A 83 10.90 -12.13 0.50
C PRO A 83 11.62 -10.89 -0.06
N PRO A 84 11.20 -9.69 0.35
CA PRO A 84 11.83 -8.45 -0.11
C PRO A 84 13.29 -8.39 0.35
N ARG A 85 14.11 -7.67 -0.43
CA ARG A 85 15.51 -7.39 -0.09
C ARG A 85 15.60 -6.46 1.12
N SER A 86 14.70 -5.49 1.22
CA SER A 86 14.64 -4.51 2.29
C SER A 86 13.20 -4.08 2.52
N VAL A 87 12.82 -3.89 3.77
CA VAL A 87 11.49 -3.40 4.17
C VAL A 87 11.67 -2.20 5.09
N VAL A 88 10.91 -1.15 4.83
CA VAL A 88 10.74 -0.02 5.74
C VAL A 88 9.30 -0.06 6.24
N LEU A 89 9.15 -0.15 7.55
CA LEU A 89 7.86 -0.04 8.24
C LEU A 89 7.76 1.34 8.88
N ILE A 90 6.70 2.07 8.57
CA ILE A 90 6.39 3.36 9.17
C ILE A 90 5.16 3.17 10.04
N PRO A 91 5.32 3.09 11.38
CA PRO A 91 4.21 2.87 12.29
C PRO A 91 3.42 4.16 12.48
N PHE A 92 2.11 4.03 12.57
CA PHE A 92 1.17 5.07 12.93
C PHE A 92 0.31 4.61 14.10
N GLN A 93 -0.02 5.54 14.99
CA GLN A 93 -0.91 5.30 16.11
C GLN A 93 -2.22 6.05 15.89
N SER A 94 -3.34 5.34 15.95
CA SER A 94 -4.67 5.95 16.04
C SER A 94 -5.28 5.69 17.42
N GLU A 95 -6.39 6.37 17.71
CA GLU A 95 -7.20 6.17 18.91
C GLU A 95 -7.75 4.74 19.01
N VAL A 96 -8.00 4.09 17.87
CA VAL A 96 -8.61 2.75 17.78
C VAL A 96 -7.55 1.64 17.70
N GLY A 97 -6.30 1.99 17.39
CA GLY A 97 -5.19 1.04 17.33
C GLY A 97 -4.05 1.44 16.39
N PRO A 98 -2.95 0.68 16.38
CA PRO A 98 -1.84 0.92 15.47
C PRO A 98 -2.16 0.47 14.05
N PHE A 99 -1.53 1.11 13.08
CA PHE A 99 -1.45 0.66 11.69
C PHE A 99 -0.07 1.03 11.13
N HIS A 100 0.28 0.55 9.95
CA HIS A 100 1.58 0.88 9.37
C HIS A 100 1.53 1.02 7.85
N LEU A 101 2.41 1.86 7.33
CA LEU A 101 2.81 1.85 5.93
C LEU A 101 4.03 0.92 5.79
N GLU A 102 3.99 0.06 4.79
CA GLU A 102 5.09 -0.80 4.40
C GLU A 102 5.62 -0.36 3.03
N VAL A 103 6.93 -0.20 2.93
CA VAL A 103 7.63 -0.03 1.65
C VAL A 103 8.67 -1.13 1.54
N ALA A 104 8.52 -1.99 0.54
CA ALA A 104 9.41 -3.11 0.31
C ALA A 104 10.14 -2.97 -1.02
N LEU A 105 11.45 -3.20 -1.02
CA LEU A 105 12.27 -3.27 -2.22
C LEU A 105 12.54 -4.74 -2.54
N HIS A 106 12.20 -5.15 -3.76
CA HIS A 106 12.39 -6.52 -4.23
C HIS A 106 13.72 -6.65 -4.96
N ARG A 107 14.26 -7.88 -4.99
CA ARG A 107 15.43 -8.15 -5.83
C ARG A 107 15.01 -7.95 -7.29
N ASN A 108 15.78 -7.12 -8.01
CA ASN A 108 15.64 -7.04 -9.45
C ASN A 108 16.06 -8.40 -10.02
N HIS A 109 15.11 -9.17 -10.55
CA HIS A 109 15.46 -10.27 -11.45
C HIS A 109 15.90 -9.61 -12.74
N GLY A 110 17.17 -9.21 -12.81
CA GLY A 110 17.75 -8.79 -14.07
C GLY A 110 17.44 -9.90 -15.07
N LYS A 111 16.72 -9.57 -16.15
CA LYS A 111 17.03 -10.23 -17.41
C LYS A 111 18.52 -9.98 -17.59
N ALA A 112 19.32 -11.04 -17.51
CA ALA A 112 20.70 -10.98 -17.93
C ALA A 112 20.69 -10.27 -19.28
N ALA A 113 21.45 -9.17 -19.39
CA ALA A 113 21.76 -8.60 -20.68
C ALA A 113 22.40 -9.74 -21.49
N ALA A 114 21.67 -10.22 -22.49
CA ALA A 114 22.14 -11.13 -23.51
C ALA A 114 22.30 -10.32 -24.79
#